data_AF-A0A7R9PD22-F1
#
_entry.id   AF-A0A7R9PD22-F1
#
_cell.length_a   1.000
_cell.length_b   1.000
_cell.length_c   1.000
_cell.angle_alpha   90.00
_cell.angle_beta   90.00
_cell.angle_gamma   90.00
#
_symmetry.space_group_name_H-M   'P 1'
#
loop_
_entity.id
_entity.type
_entity.pdbx_description
1 polymer ?
#
loop_
_entity_poly.entity_id
_entity_poly.type
_entity_poly.pdbx_seq_one_letter_code
_entity_poly.pdbx_strand_id
1 'polypeptide(L)'
;MWVESKSKKAALKLEKLDTDLKNYKSNSIKESIRRGHDDLGDHYLDCGDLSNALKCYSRARDYCTSGKHVVNMCLNVIKVSVYLQNWSHVLSYVSKAEATPDFTEVHGKDSNNQTILTRLKCAAGLAELATKKYKSAAKHFLAANFDHCDFPELLSASNVAMYGGLCALATFHRHELQKNVIFSSSFKLFLELEPQLRDIIFKFYESKYASCLKLLGDI
;
A
#
# COMPACT_ATOMS: atom_id res chain seq x y z
N MET A 1 -30.19 -2.09 21.09
CA MET A 1 -29.86 -3.52 21.26
C MET A 1 -28.58 -3.96 20.52
N TRP A 2 -28.48 -3.97 19.18
CA TRP A 2 -27.22 -4.39 18.50
C TRP A 2 -26.06 -3.41 18.71
N VAL A 3 -26.32 -2.11 18.50
CA VAL A 3 -25.31 -1.04 18.66
C VAL A 3 -24.74 -1.04 20.07
N GLU A 4 -25.58 -0.99 21.10
CA GLU A 4 -25.15 -1.01 22.50
C GLU A 4 -24.36 -2.27 22.86
N SER A 5 -24.79 -3.44 22.36
CA SER A 5 -24.06 -4.69 22.57
C SER A 5 -22.67 -4.65 21.93
N LYS A 6 -22.55 -4.10 20.72
CA LYS A 6 -21.27 -3.94 20.02
C LYS A 6 -20.37 -2.90 20.69
N SER A 7 -20.91 -1.75 21.08
CA SER A 7 -20.17 -0.72 21.81
C SER A 7 -19.66 -1.25 23.15
N LYS A 8 -20.48 -2.00 23.90
CA LYS A 8 -20.06 -2.64 25.15
C LYS A 8 -18.95 -3.67 24.93
N LYS A 9 -19.06 -4.51 23.90
CA LYS A 9 -18.00 -5.48 23.54
C LYS A 9 -16.69 -4.80 23.12
N ALA A 10 -16.77 -3.70 22.36
CA ALA A 10 -15.61 -2.93 21.97
C ALA A 10 -14.92 -2.31 23.19
N ALA A 11 -15.68 -1.67 24.09
CA ALA A 11 -15.14 -1.08 25.32
C ALA A 11 -14.44 -2.11 26.23
N LEU A 12 -15.04 -3.30 26.41
CA LEU A 12 -14.42 -4.39 27.17
C LEU A 12 -13.13 -4.91 26.53
N LYS A 13 -13.09 -4.99 25.19
CA LYS A 13 -11.88 -5.39 24.45
C LYS A 13 -10.78 -4.33 24.63
N LEU A 14 -11.13 -3.05 24.56
CA LEU A 14 -10.20 -1.94 24.77
C LEU A 14 -9.60 -1.97 26.18
N GLU A 15 -10.43 -2.10 27.21
CA GLU A 15 -9.98 -2.15 28.61
C GLU A 15 -9.02 -3.32 28.87
N LYS A 16 -9.32 -4.48 28.27
CA LYS A 16 -8.45 -5.65 28.33
C LYS A 16 -7.10 -5.38 27.67
N LEU A 17 -7.09 -4.86 26.44
CA LEU A 17 -5.86 -4.54 25.71
C LEU A 17 -5.00 -3.50 26.44
N ASP A 18 -5.61 -2.47 27.03
CA ASP A 18 -4.90 -1.47 27.83
C ASP A 18 -4.29 -2.07 29.10
N THR A 19 -4.99 -3.01 29.74
CA THR A 19 -4.50 -3.73 30.92
C THR A 19 -3.31 -4.63 30.55
N ASP A 20 -3.42 -5.40 29.46
CA ASP A 20 -2.36 -6.25 28.95
C ASP A 20 -1.12 -5.42 28.57
N LEU A 21 -1.30 -4.28 27.91
CA LEU A 21 -0.21 -3.37 27.55
C LEU A 21 0.50 -2.79 28.78
N LYS A 22 -0.24 -2.44 29.85
CA LYS A 22 0.35 -2.00 31.13
C LYS A 22 1.18 -3.12 31.76
N ASN A 23 0.68 -4.36 31.74
CA ASN A 23 1.42 -5.51 32.24
C ASN A 23 2.70 -5.76 31.44
N TYR A 24 2.65 -5.67 30.10
CA TYR A 24 3.83 -5.80 29.25
C TYR A 24 4.88 -4.72 29.52
N LYS A 25 4.43 -3.48 29.78
CA LYS A 25 5.32 -2.38 30.19
C LYS A 25 5.96 -2.62 31.55
N SER A 26 5.20 -3.12 32.52
CA SER A 26 5.74 -3.51 33.84
C SER A 26 6.80 -4.60 33.72
N ASN A 27 6.57 -5.59 32.85
CA ASN A 27 7.51 -6.69 32.61
C ASN A 27 8.71 -6.30 31.74
N SER A 28 8.71 -5.08 31.17
CA SER A 28 9.80 -4.53 30.35
C SER A 28 10.18 -5.38 29.12
N ILE A 29 9.23 -6.14 28.57
CA ILE A 29 9.46 -6.98 27.38
C ILE A 29 9.14 -6.16 26.13
N LYS A 30 10.18 -5.66 25.44
CA LYS A 30 10.02 -4.78 24.26
C LYS A 30 9.10 -5.36 23.18
N GLU A 31 9.26 -6.65 22.85
CA GLU A 31 8.45 -7.29 21.80
C GLU A 31 6.97 -7.40 22.19
N SER A 32 6.66 -7.68 23.46
CA SER A 32 5.28 -7.70 23.95
C SER A 32 4.66 -6.31 23.95
N ILE A 33 5.43 -5.27 24.31
CA ILE A 33 4.96 -3.87 24.26
C ILE A 33 4.69 -3.46 22.80
N ARG A 34 5.57 -3.85 21.87
CA ARG A 34 5.42 -3.58 20.44
C ARG A 34 4.14 -4.22 19.89
N ARG A 35 3.94 -5.52 20.11
CA ARG A 35 2.71 -6.22 19.68
C ARG A 35 1.46 -5.66 20.34
N GLY A 36 1.53 -5.35 21.64
CA GLY A 36 0.40 -4.72 22.32
C GLY A 36 0.01 -3.36 21.73
N HIS A 37 0.98 -2.58 21.23
CA HIS A 37 0.69 -1.36 20.48
C HIS A 37 0.08 -1.62 19.09
N ASP A 38 0.50 -2.68 18.40
CA ASP A 38 -0.10 -3.08 17.12
C ASP A 38 -1.56 -3.55 17.32
N ASP A 39 -1.81 -4.45 18.28
CA ASP A 39 -3.14 -5.00 18.59
C ASP A 39 -4.12 -3.88 19.00
N LEU A 40 -3.63 -2.89 19.75
CA LEU A 40 -4.41 -1.72 20.13
C LEU A 40 -4.70 -0.83 18.91
N GLY A 41 -3.73 -0.65 18.02
CA GLY A 41 -3.90 0.07 16.75
C GLY A 41 -4.95 -0.59 15.86
N ASP A 42 -4.90 -1.90 15.69
CA ASP A 42 -5.85 -2.68 14.92
C ASP A 42 -7.26 -2.58 15.52
N HIS A 43 -7.37 -2.65 16.85
CA HIS A 43 -8.67 -2.46 17.51
C HIS A 43 -9.24 -1.06 17.30
N TYR A 44 -8.42 -0.01 17.34
CA TYR A 44 -8.87 1.35 17.04
C TYR A 44 -9.30 1.50 15.57
N LEU A 45 -8.62 0.84 14.63
CA LEU A 45 -9.05 0.78 13.23
C LEU A 45 -10.42 0.09 13.07
N ASP A 46 -10.62 -1.05 13.73
CA ASP A 46 -11.91 -1.76 13.73
C ASP A 46 -13.05 -0.91 14.31
N CYS A 47 -12.73 -0.04 15.28
CA CYS A 47 -13.68 0.89 15.89
C CYS A 47 -13.90 2.17 15.07
N GLY A 48 -13.08 2.42 14.05
CA GLY A 48 -13.12 3.63 13.22
C GLY A 48 -12.38 4.85 13.79
N ASP A 49 -11.61 4.70 14.86
CA ASP A 49 -10.82 5.79 15.45
C ASP A 49 -9.41 5.84 14.84
N LEU A 50 -9.33 6.49 13.68
CA LEU A 50 -8.07 6.62 12.92
C LEU A 50 -7.00 7.43 13.66
N SER A 51 -7.40 8.40 14.48
CA SER A 51 -6.46 9.27 15.19
C SER A 51 -5.72 8.53 16.30
N ASN A 52 -6.45 7.71 17.07
CA ASN A 52 -5.84 6.91 18.12
C ASN A 52 -5.10 5.68 17.57
N ALA A 53 -5.56 5.09 16.46
CA ALA A 53 -4.81 4.06 15.75
C ALA A 53 -3.40 4.55 15.35
N LEU A 54 -3.32 5.73 14.71
CA LEU A 54 -2.04 6.31 14.29
C LEU A 54 -1.09 6.57 15.46
N LYS A 55 -1.61 7.03 16.61
CA LYS A 55 -0.82 7.24 17.83
C LYS A 55 -0.26 5.92 18.37
N CYS A 56 -1.05 4.84 18.31
CA CYS A 56 -0.63 3.52 18.79
C CYS A 56 0.53 2.96 17.96
N TYR A 57 0.42 2.96 16.63
CA TYR A 57 1.52 2.52 15.76
C TYR A 57 2.75 3.43 15.87
N SER A 58 2.55 4.74 16.07
CA SER A 58 3.67 5.68 16.25
C SER A 58 4.44 5.42 17.56
N ARG A 59 3.75 5.00 18.63
CA ARG A 59 4.36 4.61 19.91
C ARG A 59 5.08 3.26 19.83
N ALA A 60 4.63 2.35 18.97
CA ALA A 60 5.29 1.06 18.75
C ALA A 60 6.75 1.22 18.26
N ARG A 61 7.04 2.33 17.57
CA ARG A 61 8.36 2.65 17.01
C ARG A 61 9.52 2.51 17.99
N ASP A 62 9.36 3.01 19.21
CA ASP A 62 10.44 3.07 20.19
C ASP A 62 10.81 1.67 20.74
N TYR A 63 9.97 0.67 20.44
CA TYR A 63 10.16 -0.73 20.82
C TYR A 63 10.60 -1.62 19.64
N CYS A 64 10.82 -1.05 18.45
CA CYS A 64 11.35 -1.77 17.29
C CYS A 64 12.85 -2.10 17.48
N THR A 65 13.18 -3.39 17.44
CA THR A 65 14.56 -3.91 17.61
C THR A 65 15.22 -4.41 16.31
N SER A 66 14.49 -4.51 15.21
CA SER A 66 14.96 -5.00 13.90
C SER A 66 14.35 -4.15 12.79
N GLY A 67 15.01 -4.06 11.63
CA GLY A 67 14.45 -3.38 10.46
C GLY A 67 13.13 -3.97 9.99
N LYS A 68 12.90 -5.28 10.16
CA LYS A 68 11.57 -5.89 9.89
C LYS A 68 10.47 -5.28 10.75
N HIS A 69 10.76 -4.98 12.01
CA HIS A 69 9.80 -4.31 12.90
C HIS A 69 9.51 -2.88 12.44
N VAL A 70 10.53 -2.16 11.97
CA VAL A 70 10.38 -0.80 11.45
C VAL A 70 9.54 -0.79 10.17
N VAL A 71 9.80 -1.71 9.24
CA VAL A 71 9.06 -1.83 7.99
C VAL A 71 7.59 -2.18 8.23
N ASN A 72 7.30 -3.15 9.09
CA ASN A 72 5.92 -3.51 9.44
C ASN A 72 5.17 -2.34 10.09
N MET A 73 5.82 -1.63 11.02
CA MET A 73 5.25 -0.41 11.61
C MET A 73 5.00 0.67 10.54
N CYS A 74 5.91 0.85 9.58
CA CYS A 74 5.70 1.79 8.48
C CYS A 74 4.50 1.41 7.61
N LEU A 75 4.28 0.12 7.32
CA LEU A 75 3.10 -0.34 6.59
C LEU A 75 1.80 -0.03 7.34
N ASN A 76 1.76 -0.26 8.65
CA ASN A 76 0.59 0.07 9.48
C ASN A 76 0.31 1.58 9.49
N VAL A 77 1.35 2.41 9.62
CA VAL A 77 1.21 3.86 9.55
C VAL A 77 0.70 4.30 8.17
N ILE A 78 1.26 3.75 7.08
CA ILE A 78 0.81 4.04 5.71
C ILE A 78 -0.69 3.71 5.56
N LYS A 79 -1.14 2.55 6.05
CA LYS A 79 -2.55 2.15 6.01
C LYS A 79 -3.45 3.21 6.65
N VAL A 80 -3.14 3.64 7.88
CA VAL A 80 -3.95 4.66 8.57
C VAL A 80 -3.86 6.02 7.86
N SER A 81 -2.67 6.40 7.39
CA SER A 81 -2.47 7.67 6.69
C SER A 81 -3.23 7.74 5.37
N VAL A 82 -3.45 6.62 4.68
CA VAL A 82 -4.32 6.56 3.50
C VAL A 82 -5.78 6.83 3.86
N TYR A 83 -6.30 6.22 4.94
CA TYR A 83 -7.67 6.51 5.40
C TYR A 83 -7.86 7.97 5.82
N LEU A 84 -6.82 8.58 6.39
CA LEU A 84 -6.78 10.01 6.74
C LEU A 84 -6.51 10.93 5.53
N GLN A 85 -6.30 10.37 4.33
CA GLN A 85 -5.94 11.10 3.10
C GLN A 85 -4.69 11.98 3.25
N ASN A 86 -3.76 11.60 4.12
CA ASN A 86 -2.51 12.31 4.35
C ASN A 86 -1.39 11.73 3.47
N TRP A 87 -1.39 12.12 2.20
CA TRP A 87 -0.50 11.55 1.17
C TRP A 87 0.99 11.91 1.35
N SER A 88 1.31 13.07 1.93
CA SER A 88 2.69 13.45 2.23
C SER A 88 3.29 12.55 3.32
N HIS A 89 2.47 12.17 4.30
CA HIS A 89 2.84 11.25 5.36
C HIS A 89 3.07 9.84 4.83
N VAL A 90 2.23 9.37 3.89
CA VAL A 90 2.41 8.10 3.18
C VAL A 90 3.78 8.06 2.48
N LEU A 91 4.08 9.06 1.65
CA LEU A 91 5.36 9.10 0.91
C LEU A 91 6.57 9.13 1.85
N SER A 92 6.50 9.91 2.93
CA SER A 92 7.57 9.99 3.92
C SER A 92 7.85 8.64 4.58
N TYR A 93 6.81 7.88 4.90
CA TYR A 93 6.94 6.55 5.50
C TYR A 93 7.32 5.47 4.50
N VAL A 94 6.95 5.60 3.23
CA VAL A 94 7.47 4.74 2.16
C VAL A 94 8.98 4.93 2.04
N SER A 95 9.46 6.16 1.89
CA SER A 95 10.90 6.43 1.80
C SER A 95 11.66 5.96 3.05
N LYS A 96 11.05 6.09 4.23
CA LYS A 96 11.61 5.58 5.49
C LYS A 96 11.71 4.06 5.52
N ALA A 97 10.69 3.35 5.05
CA ALA A 97 10.70 1.90 4.95
C ALA A 97 11.78 1.42 3.97
N GLU A 98 11.89 2.07 2.82
CA GLU A 98 12.90 1.76 1.80
C GLU A 98 14.35 2.04 2.26
N ALA A 99 14.54 3.07 3.10
CA ALA A 99 15.86 3.44 3.64
C ALA A 99 16.31 2.61 4.85
N THR A 100 15.48 1.68 5.34
CA THR A 100 15.82 0.86 6.51
C THR A 100 16.92 -0.15 6.14
N PRO A 101 18.04 -0.27 6.89
CA PRO A 101 19.22 -1.03 6.48
C PRO A 101 19.01 -2.54 6.30
N ASP A 102 17.96 -3.13 6.87
CA ASP A 102 17.57 -4.54 6.64
C ASP A 102 16.66 -4.71 5.40
N PHE A 103 16.30 -3.63 4.71
CA PHE A 103 15.45 -3.64 3.50
C PHE A 103 16.25 -3.92 2.22
N THR A 104 17.59 -3.82 2.24
CA THR A 104 18.43 -4.07 1.05
C THR A 104 18.88 -5.51 0.90
N GLU A 105 18.89 -6.31 1.98
CA GLU A 105 19.13 -7.77 1.92
C GLU A 105 17.91 -8.54 1.34
N VAL A 106 16.79 -7.83 1.13
CA VAL A 106 15.46 -8.24 0.65
C VAL A 106 15.37 -8.35 -0.88
N HIS A 107 16.42 -7.97 -1.61
CA HIS A 107 16.60 -8.43 -3.00
C HIS A 107 16.85 -9.95 -3.10
N GLY A 108 16.98 -10.64 -1.96
CA GLY A 108 16.84 -12.09 -1.89
C GLY A 108 15.45 -12.57 -2.35
N LYS A 109 15.39 -13.79 -2.89
CA LYS A 109 14.19 -14.46 -3.43
C LYS A 109 13.10 -14.80 -2.39
N ASP A 110 13.05 -14.09 -1.27
CA ASP A 110 12.06 -14.33 -0.23
C ASP A 110 10.72 -13.70 -0.62
N SER A 111 9.70 -14.55 -0.80
CA SER A 111 8.35 -14.16 -1.23
C SER A 111 7.74 -13.04 -0.34
N ASN A 112 7.99 -13.08 0.97
CA ASN A 112 7.46 -12.08 1.92
C ASN A 112 8.06 -10.68 1.68
N ASN A 113 9.34 -10.64 1.33
CA ASN A 113 10.10 -9.43 1.07
C ASN A 113 9.63 -8.73 -0.22
N GLN A 114 9.32 -9.52 -1.25
CA GLN A 114 8.72 -9.02 -2.49
C GLN A 114 7.28 -8.51 -2.29
N THR A 115 6.55 -9.10 -1.35
CA THR A 115 5.21 -8.63 -0.96
C THR A 115 5.26 -7.26 -0.31
N ILE A 116 6.19 -7.04 0.62
CA ILE A 116 6.39 -5.74 1.25
C ILE A 116 6.76 -4.68 0.21
N LEU A 117 7.72 -4.99 -0.68
CA LEU A 117 8.12 -4.07 -1.75
C LEU A 117 6.93 -3.69 -2.63
N THR A 118 6.13 -4.67 -3.07
CA THR A 118 4.96 -4.44 -3.90
C THR A 118 3.94 -3.55 -3.19
N ARG A 119 3.69 -3.77 -1.89
CA ARG A 119 2.80 -2.92 -1.08
C ARG A 119 3.30 -1.48 -0.97
N LEU A 120 4.60 -1.29 -0.75
CA LEU A 120 5.21 0.05 -0.71
C LEU A 120 5.09 0.77 -2.06
N LYS A 121 5.34 0.08 -3.18
CA LYS A 121 5.17 0.64 -4.53
C LYS A 121 3.72 0.99 -4.82
N CYS A 122 2.76 0.14 -4.45
CA CYS A 122 1.33 0.44 -4.61
C CYS A 122 0.90 1.65 -3.77
N ALA A 123 1.35 1.74 -2.51
CA ALA A 123 1.05 2.87 -1.63
C ALA A 123 1.65 4.19 -2.15
N ALA A 124 2.89 4.17 -2.62
CA ALA A 124 3.52 5.33 -3.25
C ALA A 124 2.80 5.74 -4.54
N GLY A 125 2.46 4.76 -5.39
CA GLY A 125 1.70 4.99 -6.62
C GLY A 125 0.36 5.66 -6.34
N LEU A 126 -0.36 5.20 -5.31
CA LEU A 126 -1.64 5.78 -4.91
C LEU A 126 -1.48 7.21 -4.35
N ALA A 127 -0.47 7.46 -3.52
CA ALA A 127 -0.22 8.79 -2.99
C ALA A 127 0.18 9.81 -4.08
N GLU A 128 1.00 9.38 -5.06
CA GLU A 128 1.38 10.20 -6.21
C GLU A 128 0.18 10.44 -7.15
N LEU A 129 -0.70 9.44 -7.32
CA LEU A 129 -1.94 9.58 -8.06
C LEU A 129 -2.86 10.63 -7.41
N ALA A 130 -3.06 10.56 -6.09
CA ALA A 130 -3.88 11.50 -5.34
C ALA A 130 -3.33 12.93 -5.38
N THR A 131 -2.00 13.08 -5.47
CA THR A 131 -1.34 14.39 -5.63
C THR A 131 -1.19 14.84 -7.08
N LYS A 132 -1.88 14.18 -8.04
CA LYS A 132 -1.91 14.49 -9.48
C LYS A 132 -0.57 14.34 -10.20
N LYS A 133 0.38 13.61 -9.63
CA LYS A 133 1.69 13.34 -10.22
C LYS A 133 1.67 12.04 -11.03
N TYR A 134 0.90 12.03 -12.12
CA TYR A 134 0.60 10.81 -12.88
C TYR A 134 1.84 10.10 -13.44
N LYS A 135 2.86 10.84 -13.89
CA LYS A 135 4.11 10.23 -14.42
C LYS A 135 4.87 9.45 -13.35
N SER A 136 4.89 9.97 -12.14
CA SER A 136 5.51 9.32 -10.98
C SER A 136 4.67 8.14 -10.51
N ALA A 137 3.35 8.31 -10.42
CA ALA A 137 2.42 7.24 -10.07
C ALA A 137 2.55 6.03 -11.01
N ALA A 138 2.58 6.27 -12.34
CA ALA A 138 2.79 5.22 -13.34
C ALA A 138 4.07 4.42 -13.08
N LYS A 139 5.20 5.09 -12.82
CA LYS A 139 6.47 4.41 -12.54
C LYS A 139 6.39 3.50 -11.31
N HIS A 140 5.68 3.91 -10.27
CA HIS A 140 5.50 3.10 -9.06
C HIS A 140 4.60 1.89 -9.33
N PHE A 141 3.46 2.06 -10.01
CA PHE A 141 2.56 0.95 -10.35
C PHE A 141 3.20 -0.05 -11.31
N LEU A 142 3.98 0.41 -12.29
CA LEU A 142 4.71 -0.47 -13.22
C LEU A 142 5.84 -1.27 -12.55
N ALA A 143 6.31 -0.82 -11.38
CA ALA A 143 7.33 -1.51 -10.59
C ALA A 143 6.75 -2.53 -9.59
N ALA A 144 5.43 -2.64 -9.47
CA ALA A 144 4.80 -3.66 -8.61
C ALA A 144 4.90 -5.06 -9.23
N ASN A 145 4.93 -6.09 -8.38
CA ASN A 145 4.96 -7.49 -8.79
C ASN A 145 3.55 -8.10 -8.70
N PHE A 146 3.10 -8.74 -9.79
CA PHE A 146 1.78 -9.35 -9.89
C PHE A 146 1.55 -10.44 -8.84
N ASP A 147 2.52 -11.34 -8.67
CA ASP A 147 2.42 -12.50 -7.77
C ASP A 147 2.29 -12.13 -6.29
N HIS A 148 2.58 -10.88 -5.95
CA HIS A 148 2.59 -10.38 -4.57
C HIS A 148 1.68 -9.16 -4.38
N CYS A 149 0.71 -8.97 -5.29
CA CYS A 149 -0.20 -7.84 -5.28
C CYS A 149 -1.47 -8.07 -4.42
N ASP A 150 -1.43 -9.02 -3.48
CA ASP A 150 -2.49 -9.26 -2.51
C ASP A 150 -2.45 -8.19 -1.41
N PHE A 151 -3.15 -7.09 -1.68
CA PHE A 151 -3.36 -6.01 -0.71
C PHE A 151 -4.78 -5.43 -0.79
N PRO A 152 -5.81 -6.24 -0.44
CA PRO A 152 -7.22 -5.87 -0.59
C PRO A 152 -7.62 -4.63 0.23
N GLU A 153 -6.87 -4.32 1.29
CA GLU A 153 -7.12 -3.15 2.13
C GLU A 153 -6.82 -1.81 1.44
N LEU A 154 -6.02 -1.82 0.37
CA LEU A 154 -5.62 -0.62 -0.36
C LEU A 154 -6.00 -0.65 -1.84
N LEU A 155 -5.59 -1.71 -2.56
CA LEU A 155 -5.70 -1.76 -4.01
C LEU A 155 -5.77 -3.20 -4.51
N SER A 156 -6.68 -3.47 -5.44
CA SER A 156 -6.69 -4.74 -6.18
C SER A 156 -5.67 -4.72 -7.32
N ALA A 157 -5.25 -5.90 -7.80
CA ALA A 157 -4.39 -6.02 -8.97
C ALA A 157 -5.01 -5.39 -10.24
N SER A 158 -6.33 -5.49 -10.40
CA SER A 158 -7.07 -4.79 -11.49
C SER A 158 -6.94 -3.26 -11.37
N ASN A 159 -7.04 -2.70 -10.16
CA ASN A 159 -6.82 -1.27 -9.95
C ASN A 159 -5.36 -0.86 -10.25
N VAL A 160 -4.37 -1.70 -9.94
CA VAL A 160 -2.96 -1.43 -10.32
C VAL A 160 -2.83 -1.37 -11.83
N ALA A 161 -3.45 -2.32 -12.55
CA ALA A 161 -3.46 -2.34 -14.01
C ALA A 161 -4.08 -1.06 -14.58
N MET A 162 -5.28 -0.70 -14.11
CA MET A 162 -6.01 0.49 -14.55
C MET A 162 -5.25 1.78 -14.26
N TYR A 163 -4.84 2.01 -13.01
CA TYR A 163 -4.16 3.24 -12.64
C TYR A 163 -2.77 3.35 -13.27
N GLY A 164 -2.01 2.25 -13.28
CA GLY A 164 -0.71 2.20 -13.93
C GLY A 164 -0.79 2.42 -15.43
N GLY A 165 -1.71 1.73 -16.12
CA GLY A 165 -1.87 1.80 -17.56
C GLY A 165 -2.39 3.15 -18.04
N LEU A 166 -3.43 3.72 -17.40
CA LEU A 166 -3.96 5.04 -17.78
C LEU A 166 -2.96 6.16 -17.47
N CYS A 167 -2.28 6.11 -16.33
CA CYS A 167 -1.26 7.12 -16.00
C CYS A 167 -0.06 7.04 -16.96
N ALA A 168 0.37 5.83 -17.34
CA ALA A 168 1.43 5.65 -18.31
C ALA A 168 1.00 6.17 -19.69
N LEU A 169 -0.20 5.81 -20.16
CA LEU A 169 -0.75 6.26 -21.44
C LEU A 169 -0.81 7.80 -21.52
N ALA A 170 -1.22 8.46 -20.44
CA ALA A 170 -1.36 9.91 -20.40
C ALA A 170 -0.03 10.67 -20.31
N THR A 171 1.05 10.05 -19.81
CA THR A 171 2.29 10.79 -19.45
C THR A 171 3.59 10.28 -20.07
N PHE A 172 3.62 9.04 -20.55
CA PHE A 172 4.82 8.45 -21.13
C PHE A 172 4.91 8.79 -22.62
N HIS A 173 6.13 9.05 -23.08
CA HIS A 173 6.39 9.14 -24.51
C HIS A 173 6.40 7.74 -25.13
N ARG A 174 6.29 7.67 -26.46
CA ARG A 174 6.17 6.41 -27.22
C ARG A 174 7.24 5.37 -26.87
N HIS A 175 8.50 5.82 -26.70
CA HIS A 175 9.61 4.95 -26.29
C HIS A 175 9.48 4.44 -24.84
N GLU A 176 9.05 5.30 -23.90
CA GLU A 176 8.81 4.91 -22.51
C GLU A 176 7.65 3.91 -22.42
N LEU A 177 6.58 4.11 -23.19
CA LEU A 177 5.42 3.21 -23.24
C LEU A 177 5.81 1.82 -23.78
N GLN A 178 6.60 1.80 -24.87
CA GLN A 178 7.11 0.55 -25.43
C GLN A 178 7.95 -0.23 -24.41
N LYS A 179 8.94 0.44 -23.82
CA LYS A 179 9.90 -0.20 -22.91
C LYS A 179 9.27 -0.64 -21.59
N ASN A 180 8.50 0.25 -20.96
CA ASN A 180 8.07 0.07 -19.57
C ASN A 180 6.69 -0.59 -19.44
N VAL A 181 5.89 -0.60 -20.50
CA VAL A 181 4.52 -1.16 -20.48
C VAL A 181 4.40 -2.35 -21.42
N ILE A 182 4.68 -2.15 -22.71
CA ILE A 182 4.44 -3.19 -23.74
C ILE A 182 5.44 -4.35 -23.63
N PHE A 183 6.73 -4.05 -23.41
CA PHE A 183 7.79 -5.06 -23.26
C PHE A 183 8.04 -5.48 -21.81
N SER A 184 7.29 -4.95 -20.85
CA SER A 184 7.42 -5.34 -19.45
C SER A 184 6.75 -6.69 -19.22
N SER A 185 7.54 -7.73 -18.94
CA SER A 185 7.02 -9.05 -18.58
C SER A 185 6.20 -9.02 -17.29
N SER A 186 6.61 -8.21 -16.31
CA SER A 186 5.89 -8.07 -15.04
C SER A 186 4.54 -7.38 -15.22
N PHE A 187 4.49 -6.28 -15.98
CA PHE A 187 3.25 -5.52 -16.15
C PHE A 187 2.27 -6.16 -17.14
N LYS A 188 2.77 -7.04 -18.03
CA LYS A 188 1.92 -7.81 -18.93
C LYS A 188 0.87 -8.62 -18.18
N LEU A 189 1.22 -9.22 -17.05
CA LEU A 189 0.29 -10.00 -16.21
C LEU A 189 -0.86 -9.13 -15.67
N PHE A 190 -0.55 -7.89 -15.25
CA PHE A 190 -1.58 -6.93 -14.84
C PHE A 190 -2.51 -6.55 -16.00
N LEU A 191 -1.96 -6.33 -17.21
CA LEU A 191 -2.75 -6.01 -18.40
C LEU A 191 -3.60 -7.18 -18.91
N GLU A 192 -3.27 -8.42 -18.55
CA GLU A 192 -4.11 -9.59 -18.87
C GLU A 192 -5.40 -9.62 -18.03
N LEU A 193 -5.42 -8.97 -16.86
CA LEU A 193 -6.65 -8.76 -16.09
C LEU A 193 -7.60 -7.78 -16.77
N GLU A 194 -7.05 -6.80 -17.50
CA GLU A 194 -7.80 -5.69 -18.12
C GLU A 194 -7.56 -5.64 -19.64
N PRO A 195 -8.16 -6.57 -20.41
CA PRO A 195 -7.91 -6.69 -21.85
C PRO A 195 -8.31 -5.44 -22.64
N GLN A 196 -9.35 -4.71 -22.21
CA GLN A 196 -9.78 -3.47 -22.86
C GLN A 196 -8.71 -2.37 -22.74
N LEU A 197 -8.11 -2.21 -21.56
CA LEU A 197 -7.00 -1.28 -21.33
C LEU A 197 -5.77 -1.65 -22.16
N ARG A 198 -5.44 -2.94 -22.21
CA ARG A 198 -4.36 -3.46 -23.04
C ARG A 198 -4.54 -3.05 -24.50
N ASP A 199 -5.74 -3.26 -25.05
CA ASP A 199 -6.07 -2.94 -26.44
C ASP A 199 -5.99 -1.43 -26.72
N ILE A 200 -6.39 -0.58 -25.76
CA ILE A 200 -6.22 0.87 -25.84
C ILE A 200 -4.74 1.23 -25.97
N ILE A 201 -3.89 0.69 -25.10
CA ILE A 201 -2.44 0.97 -25.09
C ILE A 201 -1.80 0.55 -26.42
N PHE A 202 -2.15 -0.65 -26.94
CA PHE A 202 -1.65 -1.11 -28.23
C PHE A 202 -2.14 -0.23 -29.39
N LYS A 203 -3.43 0.14 -29.42
CA LYS A 203 -3.97 1.01 -30.49
C LYS A 203 -3.36 2.40 -30.46
N PHE A 204 -3.10 2.95 -29.27
CA PHE A 204 -2.36 4.20 -29.13
C PHE A 204 -0.93 4.07 -29.68
N TYR A 205 -0.25 2.98 -29.34
CA TYR A 205 1.09 2.69 -29.86
C TYR A 205 1.10 2.42 -31.37
N GLU A 206 0.07 1.83 -31.97
CA GLU A 206 -0.03 1.63 -33.42
C GLU A 206 -0.52 2.86 -34.19
N SER A 207 -0.69 4.01 -33.51
CA SER A 207 -1.23 5.25 -34.09
C SER A 207 -2.67 5.13 -34.60
N LYS A 208 -3.46 4.18 -34.07
CA LYS A 208 -4.88 3.96 -34.37
C LYS A 208 -5.77 4.77 -33.40
N TYR A 209 -5.64 6.08 -33.41
CA TYR A 209 -6.24 6.98 -32.41
C TYR A 209 -7.78 6.95 -32.39
N ALA A 210 -8.44 6.82 -33.53
CA ALA A 210 -9.91 6.77 -33.59
C ALA A 210 -10.48 5.57 -32.81
N SER A 211 -9.91 4.37 -33.04
CA SER A 211 -10.30 3.18 -32.28
C SER A 211 -9.90 3.26 -30.80
N CYS A 212 -8.75 3.88 -30.51
CA CYS A 212 -8.28 4.09 -29.13
C CYS A 212 -9.25 4.96 -28.33
N LEU A 213 -9.66 6.10 -28.88
CA LEU A 213 -10.58 7.04 -28.22
C LEU A 213 -11.98 6.45 -28.06
N LYS A 214 -12.44 5.66 -29.04
CA LYS A 214 -13.71 4.95 -28.93
C LYS A 214 -13.69 3.99 -27.74
N LEU A 215 -12.66 3.13 -27.66
CA LEU A 215 -12.53 2.19 -26.55
C LEU A 215 -12.35 2.87 -25.19
N LEU A 216 -11.67 4.02 -25.15
CA LEU A 216 -11.50 4.79 -23.92
C LEU A 216 -12.82 5.40 -23.42
N GLY A 217 -13.76 5.69 -24.33
CA GLY A 217 -15.11 6.13 -23.95
C GLY A 217 -16.01 5.00 -23.42
N ASP A 218 -15.62 3.75 -23.66
CA ASP A 218 -16.36 2.54 -23.27
C ASP A 218 -15.84 1.93 -21.94
N ILE A 219 -14.87 2.56 -21.27
CA ILE A 219 -14.35 2.18 -19.92
C ILE A 219 -14.79 3.22 -18.90
#